data_AF-A0A164QQ73-F1
#
_entry.id   AF-A0A164QQ73-F1
#
_cell.length_a   1.000
_cell.length_b   1.000
_cell.length_c   1.000
_cell.angle_alpha   90.00
_cell.angle_beta   90.00
_cell.angle_gamma   90.00
#
_symmetry.space_group_name_H-M   'P 1'
#
loop_
_entity.id
_entity.type
_entity.pdbx_description
1 polymer ?
#
loop_
_entity_poly.entity_id
_entity_poly.type
_entity_poly.pdbx_seq_one_letter_code
_entity_poly.pdbx_strand_id
1 'polypeptide(L)'
;MCLSGCGILPEMDDVASAYEKEKQFVRIKREALQFIIEPTKIKPEDGKISAKTRLAIVNKSKKEIPLKMDDSQILQVIARDENGVKAFERELETDKKVLAPGEELVWDIDMTMLQPSNYTWDVKLLLKSGELPDQEGVIVLYHELQKEWAQSFKWETFEHRFLPTAKQTMAYQVSNGEVMREKFQYFKEGYAQSDDSLLGTKTYFEDSTGLYLVQLQEGEHRLPNQLDSLPKTKTLLVPYPTEKGKTWETDGIKYKIVDTKREVKTKAQTFKDTVIIESLEEPKVRLYYQEGVGLIRNDVYLGGQWVESVSLLAVEK
;
A
#
# COMPACT_ATOMS: atom_id res chain seq x y z
N MET A 1 -91.36 -6.68 -46.48
CA MET A 1 -91.71 -5.56 -45.59
C MET A 1 -91.06 -5.81 -44.24
N CYS A 2 -90.34 -4.81 -43.75
CA CYS A 2 -89.18 -4.93 -42.87
C CYS A 2 -89.50 -5.14 -41.39
N LEU A 3 -88.65 -5.95 -40.78
CA LEU A 3 -88.33 -6.05 -39.36
C LEU A 3 -87.57 -4.79 -38.90
N SER A 4 -87.92 -4.18 -37.78
CA SER A 4 -86.99 -3.42 -36.91
C SER A 4 -87.68 -3.00 -35.61
N GLY A 5 -87.59 -3.86 -34.60
CA GLY A 5 -87.88 -3.52 -33.21
C GLY A 5 -86.57 -3.27 -32.48
N CYS A 6 -86.33 -2.02 -32.10
CA CYS A 6 -85.16 -1.54 -31.39
C CYS A 6 -85.14 -2.13 -29.96
N GLY A 7 -84.15 -2.97 -29.66
CA GLY A 7 -83.81 -3.35 -28.29
C GLY A 7 -82.87 -2.30 -27.72
N ILE A 8 -83.34 -1.54 -26.73
CA ILE A 8 -82.53 -0.61 -25.94
C ILE A 8 -81.71 -1.47 -24.97
N LEU A 9 -80.38 -1.46 -25.13
CA LEU A 9 -79.44 -1.98 -24.15
C LEU A 9 -79.41 -1.05 -22.92
N PRO A 10 -79.35 -1.57 -21.69
CA PRO A 10 -79.18 -0.75 -20.50
C PRO A 10 -77.77 -0.12 -20.48
N GLU A 11 -77.72 1.10 -19.95
CA GLU A 11 -76.53 1.88 -19.64
C GLU A 11 -75.46 1.04 -18.94
N MET A 12 -74.26 0.97 -19.53
CA MET A 12 -73.04 0.56 -18.84
C MET A 12 -72.39 1.81 -18.23
N ASP A 13 -73.01 2.37 -17.20
CA ASP A 13 -72.31 3.10 -16.16
C ASP A 13 -71.71 2.07 -15.21
N ASP A 14 -70.52 1.55 -15.52
CA ASP A 14 -69.58 0.94 -14.56
C ASP A 14 -68.48 0.17 -15.30
N VAL A 15 -67.42 0.86 -15.75
CA VAL A 15 -66.02 0.35 -15.66
C VAL A 15 -65.03 1.54 -15.66
N ALA A 16 -65.24 2.54 -14.80
CA ALA A 16 -64.24 3.57 -14.51
C ALA A 16 -63.32 3.17 -13.33
N SER A 17 -63.11 1.86 -13.10
CA SER A 17 -62.31 1.34 -11.98
C SER A 17 -61.21 0.36 -12.40
N ALA A 18 -60.60 0.55 -13.57
CA ALA A 18 -59.46 -0.26 -14.01
C ALA A 18 -58.13 0.40 -13.63
N TYR A 19 -57.68 0.12 -12.40
CA TYR A 19 -56.27 0.05 -11.99
C TYR A 19 -55.39 1.28 -12.27
N GLU A 20 -55.46 2.30 -11.41
CA GLU A 20 -54.23 2.97 -10.98
C GLU A 20 -53.42 1.95 -10.16
N LYS A 21 -52.58 1.15 -10.83
CA LYS A 21 -51.51 0.43 -10.14
C LYS A 21 -50.62 1.49 -9.50
N GLU A 22 -50.71 1.66 -8.19
CA GLU A 22 -49.71 2.39 -7.41
C GLU A 22 -48.34 1.88 -7.85
N LYS A 23 -47.56 2.75 -8.49
CA LYS A 23 -46.18 2.48 -8.86
C LYS A 23 -45.43 2.21 -7.56
N GLN A 24 -45.24 0.94 -7.22
CA GLN A 24 -44.36 0.58 -6.12
C GLN A 24 -42.96 1.01 -6.52
N PHE A 25 -42.32 1.79 -5.64
CA PHE A 25 -40.94 2.20 -5.82
C PHE A 25 -40.06 1.31 -4.96
N VAL A 26 -39.11 0.61 -5.57
CA VAL A 26 -38.08 -0.12 -4.83
C VAL A 26 -36.84 0.78 -4.77
N ARG A 27 -36.42 1.13 -3.56
CA ARG A 27 -35.15 1.82 -3.33
C ARG A 27 -34.05 0.78 -3.13
N ILE A 28 -33.04 0.80 -3.99
CA ILE A 28 -31.81 0.04 -3.76
C ILE A 28 -30.90 0.92 -2.93
N LYS A 29 -30.61 0.47 -1.70
CA LYS A 29 -29.72 1.18 -0.81
C LYS A 29 -28.26 0.93 -1.18
N ARG A 30 -27.38 1.83 -0.75
CA ARG A 30 -25.93 1.77 -0.94
C ARG A 30 -25.33 0.41 -0.54
N GLU A 31 -25.82 -0.19 0.55
CA GLU A 31 -25.30 -1.44 1.10
C GLU A 31 -25.58 -2.65 0.20
N ALA A 32 -26.36 -2.48 -0.88
CA ALA A 32 -26.55 -3.47 -1.92
C ALA A 32 -25.30 -3.72 -2.76
N LEU A 33 -24.34 -2.78 -2.78
CA LEU A 33 -23.07 -2.93 -3.49
C LEU A 33 -21.90 -2.91 -2.52
N GLN A 34 -21.00 -3.89 -2.67
CA GLN A 34 -19.69 -3.89 -2.03
C GLN A 34 -18.62 -3.60 -3.06
N PHE A 35 -17.77 -2.62 -2.78
CA PHE A 35 -16.55 -2.37 -3.55
C PHE A 35 -15.38 -3.09 -2.88
N ILE A 36 -14.58 -3.77 -3.69
CA ILE A 36 -13.37 -4.48 -3.27
C ILE A 36 -12.22 -3.90 -4.09
N ILE A 37 -11.22 -3.34 -3.42
CA ILE A 37 -10.00 -2.85 -4.05
C ILE A 37 -8.84 -3.57 -3.38
N GLU A 38 -8.10 -4.37 -4.15
CA GLU A 38 -7.07 -5.26 -3.62
C GLU A 38 -5.80 -5.18 -4.45
N PRO A 39 -4.66 -4.79 -3.85
CA PRO A 39 -3.34 -5.05 -4.42
C PRO A 39 -3.20 -6.53 -4.78
N THR A 40 -2.91 -6.85 -6.03
CA THR A 40 -2.58 -8.24 -6.42
C THR A 40 -1.09 -8.43 -6.71
N LYS A 41 -0.41 -7.36 -7.15
CA LYS A 41 1.04 -7.37 -7.36
C LYS A 41 1.60 -5.98 -7.19
N ILE A 42 2.73 -5.87 -6.51
CA ILE A 42 3.47 -4.63 -6.33
C ILE A 42 4.89 -4.92 -6.78
N LYS A 43 5.41 -4.10 -7.68
CA LYS A 43 6.79 -4.17 -8.13
C LYS A 43 7.45 -2.81 -7.94
N PRO A 44 8.50 -2.72 -7.10
CA PRO A 44 9.36 -1.56 -7.09
C PRO A 44 10.14 -1.47 -8.42
N GLU A 45 10.22 -0.28 -8.99
CA GLU A 45 11.02 0.10 -10.15
C GLU A 45 11.75 1.41 -9.80
N ASP A 46 12.83 1.77 -10.50
CA ASP A 46 13.64 2.96 -10.15
C ASP A 46 12.79 4.24 -10.03
N GLY A 47 12.53 4.65 -8.78
CA GLY A 47 11.68 5.79 -8.41
C GLY A 47 10.17 5.59 -8.62
N LYS A 48 9.72 4.40 -8.98
CA LYS A 48 8.32 4.09 -9.33
C LYS A 48 7.81 2.78 -8.71
N ILE A 49 6.50 2.66 -8.57
CA ILE A 49 5.79 1.46 -8.15
C ILE A 49 4.90 1.04 -9.30
N SER A 50 5.17 -0.11 -9.90
CA SER A 50 4.22 -0.77 -10.78
C SER A 50 3.30 -1.65 -9.94
N ALA A 51 2.02 -1.28 -9.83
CA ALA A 51 1.02 -2.03 -9.08
C ALA A 51 -0.05 -2.59 -10.02
N LYS A 52 -0.40 -3.86 -9.82
CA LYS A 52 -1.60 -4.46 -10.37
C LYS A 52 -2.64 -4.54 -9.26
N THR A 53 -3.79 -3.92 -9.47
CA THR A 53 -4.88 -3.81 -8.49
C THR A 53 -6.12 -4.46 -9.05
N ARG A 54 -6.72 -5.36 -8.28
CA ARG A 54 -8.04 -5.90 -8.56
C ARG A 54 -9.08 -4.94 -7.99
N LEU A 55 -9.96 -4.45 -8.86
CA LEU A 55 -11.16 -3.74 -8.45
C LEU A 55 -12.37 -4.61 -8.73
N ALA A 56 -13.30 -4.71 -7.80
CA ALA A 56 -14.55 -5.41 -8.02
C ALA A 56 -15.75 -4.74 -7.36
N ILE A 57 -16.91 -4.92 -8.00
CA ILE A 57 -18.23 -4.61 -7.43
C ILE A 57 -18.98 -5.92 -7.24
N VAL A 58 -19.50 -6.13 -6.03
CA VAL A 58 -20.34 -7.29 -5.70
C VAL A 58 -21.75 -6.83 -5.36
N ASN A 59 -22.75 -7.44 -5.98
CA ASN A 59 -24.14 -7.27 -5.57
C ASN A 59 -24.44 -8.11 -4.32
N LYS A 60 -24.59 -7.46 -3.17
CA LYS A 60 -24.95 -8.08 -1.89
C LYS A 60 -26.46 -8.15 -1.65
N SER A 61 -27.27 -7.60 -2.54
CA SER A 61 -28.71 -7.67 -2.42
C SER A 61 -29.25 -9.00 -2.93
N LYS A 62 -30.52 -9.28 -2.61
CA LYS A 62 -31.27 -10.42 -3.16
C LYS A 62 -31.91 -10.11 -4.52
N LYS A 63 -31.69 -8.91 -5.07
CA LYS A 63 -32.32 -8.42 -6.29
C LYS A 63 -31.27 -8.15 -7.35
N GLU A 64 -31.66 -8.22 -8.61
CA GLU A 64 -30.82 -7.77 -9.70
C GLU A 64 -30.60 -6.26 -9.63
N ILE A 65 -29.38 -5.82 -9.94
CA ILE A 65 -29.02 -4.41 -10.02
C ILE A 65 -28.72 -4.10 -11.47
N PRO A 66 -29.60 -3.41 -12.18
CA PRO A 66 -29.30 -3.00 -13.54
C PRO A 66 -28.25 -1.91 -13.57
N LEU A 67 -27.37 -2.04 -14.55
CA LEU A 67 -26.28 -1.15 -14.89
C LEU A 67 -26.72 -0.42 -16.16
N LYS A 68 -27.63 0.54 -16.02
CA LYS A 68 -28.18 1.29 -17.16
C LYS A 68 -27.12 2.31 -17.60
N MET A 69 -26.67 2.20 -18.84
CA MET A 69 -25.54 2.96 -19.37
C MET A 69 -25.89 3.50 -20.76
N ASP A 70 -25.73 4.81 -20.96
CA ASP A 70 -25.79 5.43 -22.29
C ASP A 70 -24.37 5.52 -22.90
N ASP A 71 -23.38 5.53 -22.03
CA ASP A 71 -21.94 5.58 -22.17
C ASP A 71 -21.39 4.32 -21.49
N SER A 72 -20.48 3.57 -22.12
CA SER A 72 -20.00 2.27 -21.61
C SER A 72 -19.29 2.33 -20.25
N GLN A 73 -19.13 3.53 -19.67
CA GLN A 73 -18.41 3.82 -18.45
C GLN A 73 -19.29 3.65 -17.21
N ILE A 74 -18.83 2.82 -16.27
CA ILE A 74 -19.55 2.53 -15.02
C ILE A 74 -18.82 3.10 -13.80
N LEU A 75 -17.50 3.24 -13.87
CA LEU A 75 -16.70 3.70 -12.75
C LEU A 75 -15.67 4.72 -13.19
N GLN A 76 -15.43 5.68 -12.32
CA GLN A 76 -14.23 6.51 -12.33
C GLN A 76 -13.40 6.16 -11.10
N VAL A 77 -12.13 5.86 -11.31
CA VAL A 77 -11.17 5.48 -10.29
C VAL A 77 -10.06 6.52 -10.27
N ILE A 78 -9.81 7.11 -9.10
CA ILE A 78 -8.79 8.14 -8.91
C ILE A 78 -7.89 7.70 -7.76
N ALA A 79 -6.57 7.67 -7.98
CA ALA A 79 -5.61 7.51 -6.90
C ALA A 79 -4.93 8.86 -6.61
N ARG A 80 -4.87 9.23 -5.33
CA ARG A 80 -4.26 10.47 -4.84
C ARG A 80 -3.10 10.15 -3.92
N ASP A 81 -2.01 10.89 -4.04
CA ASP A 81 -0.87 10.79 -3.14
C ASP A 81 -1.20 11.33 -1.73
N GLU A 82 -0.21 11.27 -0.84
CA GLU A 82 -0.33 11.72 0.55
C GLU A 82 -0.63 13.23 0.71
N ASN A 83 -0.38 14.03 -0.34
CA ASN A 83 -0.70 15.45 -0.38
C ASN A 83 -2.08 15.72 -1.02
N GLY A 84 -2.81 14.67 -1.41
CA GLY A 84 -4.10 14.74 -2.09
C GLY A 84 -3.98 15.02 -3.60
N VAL A 85 -2.77 15.04 -4.16
CA VAL A 85 -2.53 15.28 -5.58
C VAL A 85 -2.90 14.03 -6.37
N LYS A 86 -3.65 14.21 -7.46
CA LYS A 86 -4.07 13.12 -8.34
C LYS A 86 -2.86 12.51 -9.06
N ALA A 87 -2.54 11.26 -8.73
CA ALA A 87 -1.45 10.50 -9.32
C ALA A 87 -1.93 9.56 -10.44
N PHE A 88 -3.19 9.12 -10.38
CA PHE A 88 -3.79 8.21 -11.35
C PHE A 88 -5.27 8.50 -11.51
N GLU A 89 -5.78 8.34 -12.73
CA GLU A 89 -7.20 8.39 -13.02
C GLU A 89 -7.53 7.45 -14.17
N ARG A 90 -8.62 6.69 -14.03
CA ARG A 90 -9.11 5.80 -15.07
C ARG A 90 -10.60 5.64 -14.99
N GLU A 91 -11.25 5.71 -16.14
CA GLU A 91 -12.64 5.30 -16.31
C GLU A 91 -12.68 3.82 -16.71
N LEU A 92 -13.61 3.07 -16.14
CA LEU A 92 -13.77 1.65 -16.38
C LEU A 92 -15.12 1.39 -17.00
N GLU A 93 -15.11 0.48 -17.96
CA GLU A 93 -16.26 0.16 -18.78
C GLU A 93 -16.77 -1.25 -18.52
N THR A 94 -18.04 -1.49 -18.88
CA THR A 94 -18.62 -2.84 -18.89
C THR A 94 -19.69 -2.99 -19.96
N ASP A 95 -19.74 -4.15 -20.62
CA ASP A 95 -20.85 -4.46 -21.53
C ASP A 95 -22.08 -5.01 -20.78
N LYS A 96 -21.94 -5.20 -19.47
CA LYS A 96 -22.92 -5.82 -18.62
C LYS A 96 -24.05 -4.84 -18.30
N LYS A 97 -25.28 -5.27 -18.57
CA LYS A 97 -26.49 -4.47 -18.33
C LYS A 97 -27.14 -4.71 -16.97
N VAL A 98 -26.84 -5.84 -16.34
CA VAL A 98 -27.43 -6.26 -15.05
C VAL A 98 -26.40 -7.03 -14.25
N LEU A 99 -26.33 -6.74 -12.95
CA LEU A 99 -25.54 -7.47 -11.97
C LEU A 99 -26.48 -8.31 -11.09
N ALA A 100 -26.42 -9.63 -11.24
CA ALA A 100 -27.27 -10.58 -10.53
C ALA A 100 -26.93 -10.65 -9.03
N PRO A 101 -27.83 -11.13 -8.16
CA PRO A 101 -27.55 -11.35 -6.75
C PRO A 101 -26.29 -12.19 -6.52
N GLY A 102 -25.36 -11.70 -5.70
CA GLY A 102 -24.09 -12.36 -5.39
C GLY A 102 -23.05 -12.29 -6.52
N GLU A 103 -23.41 -11.73 -7.68
CA GLU A 103 -22.52 -11.64 -8.82
C GLU A 103 -21.47 -10.54 -8.61
N GLU A 104 -20.30 -10.78 -9.20
CA GLU A 104 -19.16 -9.89 -9.13
C GLU A 104 -18.77 -9.39 -10.54
N LEU A 105 -18.49 -8.10 -10.64
CA LEU A 105 -17.90 -7.48 -11.82
C LEU A 105 -16.49 -7.03 -11.45
N VAL A 106 -15.48 -7.50 -12.20
CA VAL A 106 -14.05 -7.40 -11.84
C VAL A 106 -13.27 -6.68 -12.94
N TRP A 107 -12.32 -5.85 -12.52
CA TRP A 107 -11.31 -5.21 -13.36
C TRP A 107 -9.92 -5.42 -12.79
N ASP A 108 -8.97 -5.66 -13.69
CA ASP A 108 -7.54 -5.62 -13.39
C ASP A 108 -6.97 -4.28 -13.85
N ILE A 109 -6.48 -3.50 -12.89
CA ILE A 109 -5.94 -2.16 -13.14
C ILE A 109 -4.43 -2.19 -12.92
N ASP A 110 -3.69 -2.07 -14.00
CA ASP A 110 -2.26 -1.79 -13.96
C ASP A 110 -2.02 -0.28 -13.81
N MET A 111 -1.13 0.10 -12.91
CA MET A 111 -0.66 1.47 -12.74
C MET A 111 0.83 1.52 -12.43
N THR A 112 1.42 2.66 -12.77
CA THR A 112 2.76 3.02 -12.35
C THR A 112 2.69 4.33 -11.59
N MET A 113 3.09 4.32 -10.32
CA MET A 113 3.07 5.45 -9.39
C MET A 113 4.49 5.78 -8.93
N LEU A 114 4.71 6.84 -8.15
CA LEU A 114 6.04 7.21 -7.65
C LEU A 114 6.32 6.57 -6.27
N GLN A 115 7.58 6.20 -6.02
CA GLN A 115 8.01 5.65 -4.72
C GLN A 115 8.41 6.70 -3.68
N PRO A 116 8.09 6.49 -2.39
CA PRO A 116 6.84 5.94 -1.88
C PRO A 116 5.82 7.05 -1.72
N SER A 117 4.54 6.71 -1.88
CA SER A 117 3.48 7.56 -1.32
C SER A 117 2.41 6.66 -0.71
N ASN A 118 1.83 7.08 0.39
CA ASN A 118 0.50 6.59 0.78
C ASN A 118 -0.48 7.03 -0.32
N TYR A 119 -1.35 6.12 -0.78
CA TYR A 119 -2.33 6.46 -1.82
C TYR A 119 -3.77 6.27 -1.30
N THR A 120 -4.59 7.30 -1.47
CA THR A 120 -6.03 7.19 -1.28
C THR A 120 -6.69 6.91 -2.62
N TRP A 121 -7.57 5.90 -2.64
CA TRP A 121 -8.34 5.51 -3.80
C TRP A 121 -9.76 5.99 -3.68
N ASP A 122 -10.16 6.86 -4.60
CA ASP A 122 -11.53 7.32 -4.76
C ASP A 122 -12.16 6.55 -5.93
N VAL A 123 -13.22 5.81 -5.66
CA VAL A 123 -14.04 5.12 -6.66
C VAL A 123 -15.41 5.75 -6.70
N LYS A 124 -15.80 6.20 -7.89
CA LYS A 124 -17.08 6.84 -8.15
C LYS A 124 -17.89 6.01 -9.12
N LEU A 125 -19.10 5.64 -8.70
CA LEU A 125 -20.06 4.94 -9.54
C LEU A 125 -20.80 5.94 -10.43
N LEU A 126 -20.71 5.76 -11.75
CA LEU A 126 -21.25 6.66 -12.77
C LEU A 126 -22.64 6.25 -13.29
N LEU A 127 -23.37 5.41 -12.55
CA LEU A 127 -24.70 4.97 -12.97
C LEU A 127 -25.67 6.15 -13.05
N LYS A 128 -26.28 6.41 -14.21
CA LYS A 128 -27.32 7.42 -14.33
C LYS A 128 -28.52 7.02 -13.46
N SER A 129 -29.05 7.98 -12.71
CA SER A 129 -30.32 7.81 -12.03
C SER A 129 -31.39 7.54 -13.09
N GLY A 130 -32.04 6.37 -13.01
CA GLY A 130 -33.05 5.99 -13.97
C GLY A 130 -34.18 5.24 -13.31
N GLU A 131 -35.33 5.23 -13.98
CA GLU A 131 -36.44 4.34 -13.68
C GLU A 131 -36.25 3.09 -14.55
N LEU A 132 -36.16 1.93 -13.92
CA LEU A 132 -36.31 0.66 -14.62
C LEU A 132 -37.54 -0.03 -14.07
N PRO A 133 -38.56 -0.31 -14.92
CA PRO A 133 -39.60 -1.23 -14.54
C PRO A 133 -38.95 -2.61 -14.39
N ASP A 134 -39.12 -3.25 -13.25
CA ASP A 134 -38.92 -4.68 -13.18
C ASP A 134 -39.99 -5.40 -14.03
N GLN A 135 -39.86 -6.73 -14.17
CA GLN A 135 -40.83 -7.53 -14.93
C GLN A 135 -42.27 -7.44 -14.40
N GLU A 136 -42.50 -6.84 -13.22
CA GLU A 136 -43.79 -6.66 -12.56
C GLU A 136 -44.32 -5.21 -12.61
N GLY A 137 -43.54 -4.27 -13.17
CA GLY A 137 -43.90 -2.85 -13.33
C GLY A 137 -43.48 -1.95 -12.15
N VAL A 138 -42.62 -2.43 -11.26
CA VAL A 138 -42.08 -1.67 -10.12
C VAL A 138 -40.93 -0.79 -10.60
N ILE A 139 -40.97 0.50 -10.28
CA ILE A 139 -39.92 1.45 -10.65
C ILE A 139 -38.84 1.42 -9.58
N VAL A 140 -37.63 1.03 -9.96
CA VAL A 140 -36.48 1.08 -9.05
C VAL A 140 -35.79 2.45 -9.16
N LEU A 141 -35.56 3.11 -8.02
CA LEU A 141 -34.86 4.40 -7.94
C LEU A 141 -33.43 4.22 -7.40
N TYR A 142 -32.43 4.65 -8.17
CA TYR A 142 -31.00 4.42 -7.89
C TYR A 142 -30.23 5.64 -7.35
N HIS A 143 -30.90 6.75 -7.03
CA HIS A 143 -30.22 8.00 -6.64
C HIS A 143 -29.21 7.80 -5.49
N GLU A 144 -29.49 6.89 -4.55
CA GLU A 144 -28.63 6.65 -3.39
C GLU A 144 -27.32 5.90 -3.70
N LEU A 145 -27.16 5.36 -4.91
CA LEU A 145 -25.96 4.62 -5.33
C LEU A 145 -24.83 5.51 -5.86
N GLN A 146 -25.07 6.79 -6.17
CA GLN A 146 -24.07 7.68 -6.79
C GLN A 146 -23.05 8.30 -5.81
N LYS A 147 -22.96 7.83 -4.56
CA LYS A 147 -22.01 8.40 -3.59
C LYS A 147 -20.57 7.99 -3.92
N GLU A 148 -19.60 8.88 -3.69
CA GLU A 148 -18.18 8.55 -3.83
C GLU A 148 -17.75 7.58 -2.72
N TRP A 149 -16.98 6.55 -3.09
CA TRP A 149 -16.33 5.63 -2.16
C TRP A 149 -14.85 5.95 -2.10
N ALA A 150 -14.37 6.37 -0.93
CA ALA A 150 -12.94 6.51 -0.68
C ALA A 150 -12.45 5.34 0.17
N GLN A 151 -11.38 4.69 -0.26
CA GLN A 151 -10.65 3.69 0.52
C GLN A 151 -9.16 4.04 0.49
N SER A 152 -8.55 4.14 1.66
CA SER A 152 -7.11 4.44 1.76
C SER A 152 -6.32 3.14 1.84
N PHE A 153 -5.25 3.05 1.06
CA PHE A 153 -4.33 1.94 1.10
C PHE A 153 -2.91 2.45 1.30
N LYS A 154 -2.25 1.91 2.32
CA LYS A 154 -0.81 2.07 2.49
C LYS A 154 -0.13 0.92 1.77
N TRP A 155 0.62 1.24 0.74
CA TRP A 155 1.44 0.27 0.01
C TRP A 155 2.78 0.19 0.74
N GLU A 156 3.02 -0.89 1.47
CA GLU A 156 4.37 -1.19 1.94
C GLU A 156 5.12 -1.84 0.78
N THR A 157 5.87 -1.05 0.03
CA THR A 157 6.48 -1.49 -1.24
C THR A 157 7.90 -2.00 -1.12
N PHE A 158 8.39 -2.18 0.10
CA PHE A 158 9.74 -2.62 0.37
C PHE A 158 9.65 -3.96 1.10
N GLU A 159 10.08 -5.01 0.40
CA GLU A 159 10.05 -6.41 0.87
C GLU A 159 10.91 -6.62 2.13
N HIS A 160 11.82 -5.70 2.44
CA HIS A 160 12.70 -5.78 3.59
C HIS A 160 12.78 -4.44 4.29
N ARG A 161 12.50 -4.42 5.60
CA ARG A 161 12.80 -3.32 6.51
C ARG A 161 13.95 -3.70 7.41
N PHE A 162 15.08 -3.03 7.33
CA PHE A 162 16.24 -3.32 8.16
C PHE A 162 16.13 -2.72 9.56
N LEU A 163 15.33 -1.66 9.71
CA LEU A 163 15.18 -0.96 10.98
C LEU A 163 14.45 -1.82 12.02
N PRO A 164 15.01 -2.00 13.23
CA PRO A 164 14.26 -2.49 14.39
C PRO A 164 12.93 -1.77 14.61
N THR A 165 11.87 -2.53 14.91
CA THR A 165 10.51 -1.98 15.15
C THR A 165 10.08 -2.03 16.61
N ALA A 166 10.91 -2.60 17.49
CA ALA A 166 10.64 -2.75 18.91
C ALA A 166 11.91 -2.53 19.74
N LYS A 167 11.72 -2.21 21.02
CA LYS A 167 12.82 -2.09 21.98
C LYS A 167 13.62 -3.40 22.01
N GLN A 168 14.92 -3.28 21.83
CA GLN A 168 15.86 -4.40 21.91
C GLN A 168 17.28 -3.87 22.12
N THR A 169 18.15 -4.69 22.68
CA THR A 169 19.59 -4.41 22.78
C THR A 169 20.35 -5.39 21.90
N MET A 170 21.14 -4.85 20.98
CA MET A 170 22.07 -5.62 20.17
C MET A 170 23.42 -5.65 20.86
N ALA A 171 23.93 -6.85 21.12
CA ALA A 171 25.29 -7.03 21.61
C ALA A 171 26.20 -7.43 20.45
N TYR A 172 27.30 -6.72 20.25
CA TYR A 172 28.27 -6.98 19.19
C TYR A 172 29.64 -7.30 19.77
N GLN A 173 30.32 -8.31 19.22
CA GLN A 173 31.73 -8.55 19.47
C GLN A 173 32.53 -7.71 18.49
N VAL A 174 33.39 -6.85 19.02
CA VAL A 174 34.39 -6.12 18.23
C VAL A 174 35.71 -6.91 18.20
N SER A 175 36.57 -6.65 17.21
CA SER A 175 37.81 -7.42 16.94
C SER A 175 38.80 -7.49 18.11
N ASN A 176 38.82 -6.49 18.99
CA ASN A 176 39.63 -6.48 20.20
C ASN A 176 39.06 -7.37 21.34
N GLY A 177 37.90 -8.00 21.12
CA GLY A 177 37.22 -8.86 22.08
C GLY A 177 36.20 -8.15 22.97
N GLU A 178 36.13 -6.82 22.94
CA GLU A 178 35.13 -6.06 23.70
C GLU A 178 33.71 -6.32 23.19
N VAL A 179 32.73 -6.02 24.04
CA VAL A 179 31.31 -6.13 23.70
C VAL A 179 30.69 -4.74 23.67
N MET A 180 30.34 -4.30 22.46
CA MET A 180 29.58 -3.09 22.24
C MET A 180 28.08 -3.41 22.38
N ARG A 181 27.33 -2.55 23.07
CA ARG A 181 25.86 -2.68 23.16
C ARG A 181 25.20 -1.49 22.52
N GLU A 182 24.27 -1.77 21.61
CA GLU A 182 23.42 -0.78 20.97
C GLU A 182 21.97 -1.02 21.40
N LYS A 183 21.42 -0.09 22.18
CA LYS A 183 20.10 -0.22 22.79
C LYS A 183 19.09 0.66 22.07
N PHE A 184 18.15 0.05 21.34
CA PHE A 184 17.05 0.74 20.67
C PHE A 184 15.93 1.05 21.66
N GLN A 185 15.60 2.33 21.84
CA GLN A 185 14.69 2.79 22.92
C GLN A 185 13.49 3.59 22.45
N TYR A 186 13.67 4.43 21.43
CA TYR A 186 12.64 5.37 20.97
C TYR A 186 12.29 5.10 19.52
N PHE A 187 11.01 5.17 19.21
CA PHE A 187 10.46 4.88 17.89
C PHE A 187 9.40 5.93 17.52
N LYS A 188 9.40 6.31 16.25
CA LYS A 188 8.40 7.16 15.60
C LYS A 188 8.24 6.63 14.18
N GLU A 189 7.19 6.99 13.45
CA GLU A 189 6.96 6.46 12.10
C GLU A 189 8.21 6.56 11.21
N GLY A 190 8.80 5.41 10.86
CA GLY A 190 10.04 5.31 10.07
C GLY A 190 11.34 5.58 10.85
N TYR A 191 11.31 6.01 12.10
CA TYR A 191 12.49 6.35 12.90
C TYR A 191 12.71 5.38 14.07
N ALA A 192 13.98 5.08 14.34
CA ALA A 192 14.40 4.50 15.61
C ALA A 192 15.66 5.20 16.14
N GLN A 193 15.73 5.37 17.45
CA GLN A 193 16.92 5.87 18.12
C GLN A 193 17.53 4.76 18.98
N SER A 194 18.85 4.60 18.85
CA SER A 194 19.65 3.73 19.69
C SER A 194 20.67 4.51 20.50
N ASP A 195 21.04 3.95 21.66
CA ASP A 195 22.20 4.39 22.44
C ASP A 195 23.27 3.31 22.35
N ASP A 196 24.39 3.64 21.71
CA ASP A 196 25.57 2.81 21.58
C ASP A 196 26.56 3.13 22.70
N SER A 197 26.99 2.12 23.44
CA SER A 197 27.91 2.27 24.58
C SER A 197 29.25 2.92 24.23
N LEU A 198 29.68 2.86 22.96
CA LEU A 198 30.97 3.38 22.49
C LEU A 198 30.80 4.60 21.59
N LEU A 199 29.77 4.59 20.73
CA LEU A 199 29.58 5.58 19.68
C LEU A 199 28.50 6.64 20.01
N GLY A 200 27.85 6.51 21.17
CA GLY A 200 26.81 7.43 21.63
C GLY A 200 25.47 7.19 20.93
N THR A 201 24.62 8.21 20.93
CA THR A 201 23.28 8.11 20.35
C THR A 201 23.34 8.10 18.83
N LYS A 202 22.63 7.14 18.22
CA LYS A 202 22.41 7.07 16.77
C LYS A 202 20.93 7.14 16.48
N THR A 203 20.57 7.82 15.40
CA THR A 203 19.20 7.86 14.91
C THR A 203 19.18 7.29 13.50
N TYR A 204 18.26 6.37 13.26
CA TYR A 204 18.04 5.78 11.96
C TYR A 204 16.68 6.21 11.43
N PHE A 205 16.60 6.35 10.12
CA PHE A 205 15.36 6.60 9.41
C PHE A 205 15.24 5.60 8.27
N GLU A 206 14.06 5.04 8.08
CA GLU A 206 13.76 4.12 7.00
C GLU A 206 12.47 4.56 6.30
N ASP A 207 12.62 4.89 5.01
CA ASP A 207 11.54 5.18 4.07
C ASP A 207 11.67 4.22 2.87
N SER A 208 10.91 4.40 1.79
CA SER A 208 11.02 3.48 0.65
C SER A 208 12.23 3.68 -0.24
N THR A 209 13.05 4.68 0.01
CA THR A 209 14.27 4.93 -0.75
C THR A 209 15.48 4.28 -0.07
N GLY A 210 15.37 3.96 1.23
CA GLY A 210 16.36 3.14 1.92
C GLY A 210 16.34 3.25 3.44
N LEU A 211 17.31 2.57 4.05
CA LEU A 211 17.73 2.79 5.43
C LEU A 211 18.79 3.89 5.49
N TYR A 212 18.65 4.81 6.44
CA TYR A 212 19.51 5.96 6.63
C TYR A 212 20.03 6.08 8.05
N LEU A 213 21.23 6.64 8.20
CA LEU A 213 21.72 7.22 9.45
C LEU A 213 21.42 8.73 9.44
N VAL A 214 20.74 9.23 10.46
CA VAL A 214 20.42 10.65 10.63
C VAL A 214 21.54 11.30 11.44
N GLN A 215 22.14 12.35 10.89
CA GLN A 215 23.21 13.09 11.56
C GLN A 215 22.61 14.18 12.43
N LEU A 216 22.86 14.15 13.74
CA LEU A 216 22.41 15.18 14.69
C LEU A 216 23.31 16.42 14.62
N GLN A 217 22.77 17.62 14.85
CA GLN A 217 23.62 18.82 14.93
C GLN A 217 24.46 18.84 16.21
N GLU A 218 25.65 19.44 16.13
CA GLU A 218 26.49 19.70 17.31
C GLU A 218 25.68 20.45 18.39
N GLY A 219 25.48 19.81 19.55
CA GLY A 219 24.77 20.38 20.69
C GLY A 219 23.41 19.75 21.01
N GLU A 220 22.81 18.99 20.09
CA GLU A 220 21.52 18.31 20.28
C GLU A 220 21.62 16.98 21.06
N HIS A 221 22.84 16.51 21.32
CA HIS A 221 23.14 15.29 22.09
C HIS A 221 22.67 15.31 23.56
N ARG A 222 21.98 16.36 24.02
CA ARG A 222 21.59 16.56 25.42
C ARG A 222 20.21 16.01 25.78
N LEU A 223 19.39 15.65 24.80
CA LEU A 223 18.05 15.10 25.06
C LEU A 223 18.06 13.56 24.98
N PRO A 224 17.37 12.85 25.89
CA PRO A 224 17.29 11.39 25.84
C PRO A 224 16.54 10.87 24.61
N ASN A 225 15.51 11.58 24.16
CA ASN A 225 14.77 11.30 22.93
C ASN A 225 14.89 12.51 22.01
N GLN A 226 15.49 12.31 20.84
CA GLN A 226 15.78 13.37 19.87
C GLN A 226 14.89 13.27 18.63
N LEU A 227 13.96 12.31 18.58
CA LEU A 227 13.12 12.05 17.40
C LEU A 227 12.17 13.20 17.01
N ASP A 228 11.96 14.18 17.90
CA ASP A 228 11.08 15.33 17.66
C ASP A 228 11.82 16.58 17.17
N SER A 229 13.16 16.58 17.23
CA SER A 229 14.00 17.74 16.88
C SER A 229 15.03 17.43 15.80
N LEU A 230 14.87 16.32 15.06
CA LEU A 230 15.89 15.84 14.14
C LEU A 230 16.16 16.82 12.98
N PRO A 231 17.44 17.10 12.66
CA PRO A 231 17.80 17.76 11.41
C PRO A 231 17.54 16.84 10.20
N LYS A 232 17.52 17.45 9.01
CA LYS A 232 17.13 16.76 7.76
C LYS A 232 18.25 16.00 7.05
N THR A 233 19.49 16.09 7.54
CA THR A 233 20.65 15.47 6.89
C THR A 233 20.71 13.98 7.21
N LYS A 234 20.67 13.16 6.17
CA LYS A 234 20.65 11.70 6.27
C LYS A 234 21.70 11.08 5.33
N THR A 235 22.47 10.13 5.87
CA THR A 235 23.46 9.32 5.13
C THR A 235 22.79 8.02 4.72
N LEU A 236 22.76 7.68 3.43
CA LEU A 236 22.13 6.46 2.93
C LEU A 236 22.98 5.22 3.26
N LEU A 237 22.46 4.33 4.10
CA LEU A 237 23.12 3.09 4.51
C LEU A 237 22.79 1.92 3.58
N VAL A 238 21.52 1.76 3.21
CA VAL A 238 21.06 0.66 2.35
C VAL A 238 19.99 1.18 1.39
N PRO A 239 20.22 1.19 0.06
CA PRO A 239 19.23 1.66 -0.89
C PRO A 239 18.11 0.63 -1.08
N TYR A 240 16.91 1.15 -1.32
CA TYR A 240 15.78 0.36 -1.81
C TYR A 240 15.49 0.63 -3.30
N PRO A 241 14.97 -0.38 -4.04
CA PRO A 241 15.00 -1.81 -3.70
C PRO A 241 16.44 -2.33 -3.54
N THR A 242 16.63 -3.37 -2.72
CA THR A 242 17.93 -4.02 -2.52
C THR A 242 18.22 -4.97 -3.67
N GLU A 243 19.03 -4.51 -4.61
CA GLU A 243 19.38 -5.27 -5.82
C GLU A 243 20.89 -5.47 -5.94
N LYS A 244 21.30 -6.72 -6.18
CA LYS A 244 22.71 -7.06 -6.40
C LYS A 244 23.25 -6.26 -7.60
N GLY A 245 24.35 -5.55 -7.37
CA GLY A 245 24.98 -4.70 -8.37
C GLY A 245 24.69 -3.21 -8.21
N LYS A 246 23.64 -2.84 -7.46
CA LYS A 246 23.27 -1.44 -7.22
C LYS A 246 24.38 -0.69 -6.50
N THR A 247 24.69 0.51 -6.97
CA THR A 247 25.74 1.38 -6.43
C THR A 247 25.20 2.74 -6.04
N TRP A 248 25.75 3.34 -5.00
CA TRP A 248 25.45 4.72 -4.57
C TRP A 248 26.70 5.33 -3.96
N GLU A 249 26.68 6.64 -3.77
CA GLU A 249 27.76 7.39 -3.12
C GLU A 249 27.16 8.15 -1.94
N THR A 250 27.82 8.10 -0.79
CA THR A 250 27.47 8.93 0.37
C THR A 250 28.76 9.36 1.06
N ASP A 251 28.81 10.62 1.49
CA ASP A 251 29.97 11.22 2.15
C ASP A 251 31.30 11.00 1.38
N GLY A 252 31.22 11.01 0.04
CA GLY A 252 32.35 10.81 -0.87
C GLY A 252 32.82 9.36 -1.02
N ILE A 253 32.14 8.39 -0.40
CA ILE A 253 32.48 6.96 -0.50
C ILE A 253 31.46 6.25 -1.39
N LYS A 254 31.96 5.53 -2.40
CA LYS A 254 31.13 4.67 -3.25
C LYS A 254 30.89 3.30 -2.62
N TYR A 255 29.64 2.85 -2.67
CA TYR A 255 29.19 1.55 -2.16
C TYR A 255 28.53 0.73 -3.25
N LYS A 256 28.49 -0.59 -3.05
CA LYS A 256 27.81 -1.54 -3.93
C LYS A 256 27.14 -2.66 -3.15
N ILE A 257 25.92 -3.04 -3.52
CA ILE A 257 25.32 -4.30 -3.07
C ILE A 257 25.98 -5.47 -3.80
N VAL A 258 26.67 -6.35 -3.07
CA VAL A 258 27.37 -7.50 -3.65
C VAL A 258 26.57 -8.80 -3.54
N ASP A 259 25.63 -8.89 -2.59
CA ASP A 259 24.72 -10.02 -2.40
C ASP A 259 23.45 -9.57 -1.69
N THR A 260 22.35 -10.28 -1.89
CA THR A 260 21.05 -10.06 -1.21
C THR A 260 20.42 -11.35 -0.69
N LYS A 261 21.04 -12.51 -0.96
CA LYS A 261 20.50 -13.84 -0.61
C LYS A 261 21.51 -14.69 0.15
N ARG A 262 22.48 -14.04 0.80
CA ARG A 262 23.55 -14.75 1.49
C ARG A 262 23.06 -15.27 2.84
N GLU A 263 23.43 -16.50 3.16
CA GLU A 263 23.39 -16.99 4.54
C GLU A 263 24.64 -16.51 5.30
N VAL A 264 24.42 -15.89 6.47
CA VAL A 264 25.48 -15.34 7.32
C VAL A 264 25.33 -15.87 8.73
N LYS A 265 26.38 -16.56 9.21
CA LYS A 265 26.42 -17.10 10.57
C LYS A 265 27.11 -16.11 11.51
N THR A 266 26.41 -15.78 12.58
CA THR A 266 26.95 -15.01 13.71
C THR A 266 26.89 -15.88 14.98
N LYS A 267 27.36 -15.38 16.13
CA LYS A 267 27.16 -16.09 17.40
C LYS A 267 25.72 -15.99 17.91
N ALA A 268 24.98 -14.96 17.50
CA ALA A 268 23.56 -14.83 17.83
C ALA A 268 22.74 -15.93 17.15
N GLN A 269 22.87 -16.04 15.82
CA GLN A 269 22.18 -17.04 15.00
C GLN A 269 22.71 -17.05 13.55
N THR A 270 22.16 -17.96 12.75
CA THR A 270 22.29 -17.93 11.29
C THR A 270 21.17 -17.07 10.69
N PHE A 271 21.56 -16.10 9.87
CA PHE A 271 20.67 -15.21 9.14
C PHE A 271 20.61 -15.61 7.67
N LYS A 272 19.40 -15.60 7.10
CA LYS A 272 19.15 -15.87 5.68
C LYS A 272 18.72 -14.59 5.00
N ASP A 273 18.95 -14.53 3.69
CA ASP A 273 18.59 -13.37 2.86
C ASP A 273 19.26 -12.08 3.33
N THR A 274 20.52 -12.20 3.78
CA THR A 274 21.31 -11.05 4.22
C THR A 274 21.79 -10.23 3.03
N VAL A 275 21.65 -8.91 3.15
CA VAL A 275 22.18 -7.94 2.19
C VAL A 275 23.62 -7.59 2.55
N ILE A 276 24.52 -7.75 1.59
CA ILE A 276 25.94 -7.45 1.75
C ILE A 276 26.28 -6.25 0.90
N ILE A 277 26.87 -5.25 1.54
CA ILE A 277 27.31 -3.99 0.95
C ILE A 277 28.82 -3.91 1.06
N GLU A 278 29.50 -3.51 -0.01
CA GLU A 278 30.95 -3.33 -0.04
C GLU A 278 31.28 -1.88 -0.41
N SER A 279 32.19 -1.23 0.31
CA SER A 279 32.80 0.03 -0.14
C SER A 279 33.76 -0.26 -1.30
N LEU A 280 33.69 0.56 -2.34
CA LEU A 280 34.54 0.45 -3.52
C LEU A 280 35.89 1.17 -3.36
N GLU A 281 36.02 1.95 -2.29
CA GLU A 281 37.18 2.77 -1.95
C GLU A 281 37.86 2.25 -0.67
N GLU A 282 39.14 2.60 -0.50
CA GLU A 282 39.89 2.21 0.69
C GLU A 282 39.57 3.12 1.89
N PRO A 283 39.43 2.58 3.11
CA PRO A 283 39.51 1.15 3.44
C PRO A 283 38.29 0.39 2.93
N LYS A 284 38.52 -0.77 2.29
CA LYS A 284 37.42 -1.64 1.87
C LYS A 284 36.74 -2.26 3.09
N VAL A 285 35.44 -2.02 3.21
CA VAL A 285 34.58 -2.53 4.28
C VAL A 285 33.40 -3.27 3.66
N ARG A 286 33.03 -4.41 4.25
CA ARG A 286 31.77 -5.09 3.98
C ARG A 286 30.83 -4.94 5.16
N LEU A 287 29.61 -4.54 4.88
CA LEU A 287 28.53 -4.40 5.85
C LEU A 287 27.45 -5.42 5.54
N TYR A 288 26.95 -6.10 6.56
CA TYR A 288 25.98 -7.18 6.44
C TYR A 288 24.70 -6.77 7.16
N TYR A 289 23.60 -6.62 6.43
CA TYR A 289 22.32 -6.16 6.94
C TYR A 289 21.25 -7.24 6.88
N GLN A 290 20.49 -7.37 7.96
CA GLN A 290 19.37 -8.29 8.07
C GLN A 290 18.06 -7.57 8.40
N GLU A 291 16.99 -7.98 7.72
CA GLU A 291 15.64 -7.50 7.97
C GLU A 291 15.23 -7.61 9.47
N GLY A 292 14.65 -6.53 10.00
CA GLY A 292 14.18 -6.38 11.38
C GLY A 292 15.28 -6.26 12.44
N VAL A 293 16.56 -6.37 12.03
CA VAL A 293 17.71 -6.39 12.93
C VAL A 293 18.67 -5.24 12.64
N GLY A 294 18.91 -4.94 11.36
CA GLY A 294 19.87 -3.93 10.93
C GLY A 294 21.24 -4.55 10.66
N LEU A 295 22.30 -3.86 11.04
CA LEU A 295 23.68 -4.33 10.86
C LEU A 295 23.93 -5.55 11.75
N ILE A 296 24.31 -6.69 11.18
CA ILE A 296 24.63 -7.93 11.91
C ILE A 296 26.12 -8.27 11.94
N ARG A 297 26.89 -7.73 11.01
CA ARG A 297 28.34 -7.95 10.89
C ARG A 297 28.99 -6.87 10.04
N ASN A 298 30.26 -6.58 10.29
CA ASN A 298 31.13 -5.92 9.33
C ASN A 298 32.50 -6.60 9.21
N ASP A 299 33.06 -6.55 8.01
CA ASP A 299 34.41 -7.03 7.71
C ASP A 299 35.25 -5.88 7.15
N VAL A 300 36.54 -5.86 7.47
CA VAL A 300 37.51 -4.92 6.89
C VAL A 300 38.51 -5.70 6.06
N TYR A 301 38.87 -5.18 4.89
CA TYR A 301 39.89 -5.78 4.04
C TYR A 301 41.28 -5.38 4.51
N LEU A 302 42.05 -6.32 5.05
CA LEU A 302 43.39 -6.10 5.59
C LEU A 302 44.33 -7.18 5.07
N GLY A 303 45.50 -6.77 4.55
CA GLY A 303 46.54 -7.71 4.12
C GLY A 303 46.10 -8.71 3.04
N GLY A 304 45.17 -8.32 2.16
CA GLY A 304 44.69 -9.18 1.07
C GLY A 304 43.50 -10.07 1.43
N GLN A 305 42.95 -9.98 2.65
CA GLN A 305 41.84 -10.81 3.12
C GLN A 305 40.78 -10.00 3.87
N TRP A 306 39.56 -10.52 3.88
CA TRP A 306 38.47 -9.98 4.69
C TRP A 306 38.59 -10.50 6.12
N VAL A 307 38.65 -9.58 7.08
CA VAL A 307 38.74 -9.88 8.50
C VAL A 307 37.47 -9.37 9.18
N GLU A 308 36.79 -10.23 9.94
CA GLU A 308 35.63 -9.85 10.73
C GLU A 308 36.05 -8.81 11.79
N SER A 309 35.41 -7.65 11.76
CA SER A 309 35.70 -6.54 12.69
C SER A 309 34.63 -6.39 13.75
N VAL A 310 33.36 -6.63 13.40
CA VAL A 310 32.20 -6.56 14.29
C VAL A 310 31.24 -7.67 13.92
N SER A 311 30.69 -8.39 14.90
CA SER A 311 29.73 -9.48 14.66
C SER A 311 28.71 -9.57 15.77
N LEU A 312 27.43 -9.77 15.41
CA LEU A 312 26.34 -9.85 16.37
C LEU A 312 26.48 -11.08 17.27
N LEU A 313 26.50 -10.84 18.59
CA LEU A 313 26.58 -11.85 19.63
C LEU A 313 25.21 -12.30 20.11
N ALA A 314 24.30 -11.36 20.34
CA ALA A 314 22.97 -11.63 20.88
C ALA A 314 22.00 -10.49 20.56
N VAL A 315 20.71 -10.83 20.54
CA VAL A 315 19.57 -9.89 20.53
C VAL A 315 18.83 -10.06 21.84
N GLU A 316 18.87 -9.04 22.70
CA GLU A 316 18.22 -9.03 24.02
C GLU A 316 16.89 -8.24 23.91
N LYS A 317 15.75 -8.89 24.19
CA LYS A 317 14.41 -8.29 24.12
C LYS A 317 13.96 -7.77 25.49
#